data_AF-A0A085WI46-F1
#
_entry.id   AF-A0A085WI46-F1
#
_cell.length_a   1.000
_cell.length_b   1.000
_cell.length_c   1.000
_cell.angle_alpha   90.00
_cell.angle_beta   90.00
_cell.angle_gamma   90.00
#
_symmetry.space_group_name_H-M   'P 1'
#
loop_
_entity.id
_entity.type
_entity.pdbx_description
1 polymer ?
#
loop_
_entity_poly.entity_id
_entity_poly.type
_entity_poly.pdbx_seq_one_letter_code
_entity_poly.pdbx_strand_id
1 'polypeptide(L)'
;MNSALTKIATAPAAAGGRYPRFGRYLLAVEVIRTKEGFKGDSAIGELKVRESEPLPGGEAPSRVSETVDYVENLSDQKKGGGGRFKSFLMTLVGADELEFANPAALKKFFDERQAGTHLLIRCEVYPKQLPRRTVSPGR
;
A
#
# COMPACT_ATOMS: atom_id res chain seq x y z
N MET A 1 4.92 11.77 20.08
CA MET A 1 4.39 11.82 18.70
C MET A 1 4.78 10.50 18.02
N ASN A 2 3.85 9.79 17.37
CA ASN A 2 4.13 8.47 16.77
C ASN A 2 5.16 8.63 15.63
N SER A 3 6.33 7.97 15.74
CA SER A 3 7.46 8.09 14.81
C SER A 3 7.09 7.68 13.39
N ALA A 4 6.20 6.70 13.24
CA ALA A 4 5.73 6.20 11.96
C ALA A 4 4.86 7.23 11.22
N LEU A 5 3.96 7.92 11.92
CA LEU A 5 3.14 8.97 11.31
C LEU A 5 4.00 10.13 10.80
N THR A 6 5.03 10.52 11.57
CA THR A 6 5.98 11.54 11.12
C THR A 6 6.73 11.09 9.87
N LYS A 7 7.20 9.84 9.81
CA LYS A 7 7.88 9.28 8.64
C LYS A 7 7.01 9.25 7.39
N ILE A 8 5.71 9.01 7.54
CA ILE A 8 4.76 9.06 6.42
C ILE A 8 4.52 10.50 5.99
N ALA A 9 4.23 11.41 6.94
CA ALA A 9 3.88 12.79 6.63
C ALA A 9 5.01 13.56 5.92
N THR A 10 6.27 13.33 6.31
CA THR A 10 7.42 14.07 5.76
C THR A 10 8.01 13.44 4.50
N ALA A 11 7.63 12.22 4.14
CA ALA A 11 8.14 11.58 2.93
C ALA A 11 7.44 12.13 1.67
N PRO A 12 8.16 12.47 0.59
CA PRO A 12 7.54 12.82 -0.68
C PRO A 12 6.65 11.68 -1.19
N ALA A 13 5.47 11.99 -1.72
CA ALA A 13 4.59 10.98 -2.32
C ALA A 13 5.34 10.20 -3.42
N ALA A 14 5.21 8.88 -3.39
CA ALA A 14 5.92 7.99 -4.31
C ALA A 14 5.00 6.94 -4.92
N ALA A 15 5.30 6.51 -6.15
CA ALA A 15 4.63 5.43 -6.85
C ALA A 15 5.33 4.07 -6.62
N GLY A 16 4.69 2.97 -7.05
CA GLY A 16 5.29 1.64 -7.06
C GLY A 16 4.99 0.75 -5.84
N GLY A 17 3.83 0.98 -5.19
CA GLY A 17 3.31 0.06 -4.16
C GLY A 17 3.12 -1.35 -4.73
N ARG A 18 3.27 -2.38 -3.89
CA ARG A 18 2.95 -3.75 -4.25
C ARG A 18 1.48 -4.03 -3.95
N TYR A 19 0.72 -4.34 -4.97
CA TYR A 19 -0.70 -4.67 -4.90
C TYR A 19 -0.91 -6.20 -4.95
N PRO A 20 -2.15 -6.71 -4.79
CA PRO A 20 -2.52 -8.12 -5.01
C PRO A 20 -2.02 -8.71 -6.33
N ARG A 21 -2.28 -10.00 -6.57
CA ARG A 21 -1.94 -10.67 -7.84
C ARG A 21 -2.47 -9.91 -9.05
N PHE A 22 -1.91 -10.16 -10.24
CA PHE A 22 -2.35 -9.52 -11.47
C PHE A 22 -3.88 -9.58 -11.66
N GLY A 23 -4.53 -8.43 -11.92
CA GLY A 23 -5.99 -8.38 -12.06
C GLY A 23 -6.59 -6.98 -11.84
N ARG A 24 -7.91 -6.87 -12.05
CA ARG A 24 -8.73 -5.70 -11.68
C ARG A 24 -9.45 -6.00 -10.38
N TYR A 25 -9.44 -5.06 -9.45
CA TYR A 25 -10.00 -5.27 -8.12
C TYR A 25 -10.88 -4.14 -7.66
N LEU A 26 -11.86 -4.53 -6.85
CA LEU A 26 -12.43 -3.68 -5.81
C LEU A 26 -11.93 -4.21 -4.47
N LEU A 27 -11.16 -3.41 -3.74
CA LEU A 27 -10.59 -3.74 -2.43
C LEU A 27 -11.28 -2.92 -1.36
N ALA A 28 -11.69 -3.54 -0.26
CA ALA A 28 -12.12 -2.84 0.94
C ALA A 28 -10.92 -2.73 1.90
N VAL A 29 -10.62 -1.51 2.35
CA VAL A 29 -9.68 -1.31 3.46
C VAL A 29 -10.38 -1.72 4.76
N GLU A 30 -9.87 -2.74 5.42
CA GLU A 30 -10.41 -3.24 6.69
C GLU A 30 -9.67 -2.61 7.88
N VAL A 31 -8.32 -2.53 7.80
CA VAL A 31 -7.47 -1.98 8.87
C VAL A 31 -6.27 -1.28 8.28
N ILE A 32 -5.89 -0.16 8.88
CA ILE A 32 -4.64 0.57 8.69
C ILE A 32 -3.97 0.67 10.05
N ARG A 33 -2.73 0.17 10.14
CA ARG A 33 -1.97 0.15 11.39
C ARG A 33 -0.49 0.38 11.15
N THR A 34 0.21 0.80 12.20
CA THR A 34 1.68 0.82 12.24
C THR A 34 2.18 -0.30 13.13
N LYS A 35 3.28 -0.95 12.75
CA LYS A 35 3.97 -1.95 13.56
C LYS A 35 5.43 -1.57 13.75
N GLU A 36 5.89 -1.57 15.00
CA GLU A 36 7.28 -1.26 15.37
C GLU A 36 8.07 -2.57 15.62
N GLY A 37 9.40 -2.51 15.44
CA GLY A 37 10.33 -3.45 16.09
C GLY A 37 10.73 -4.75 15.38
N PHE A 38 10.07 -5.21 14.30
CA PHE A 38 10.47 -6.49 13.67
C PHE A 38 11.59 -6.34 12.60
N LYS A 39 11.48 -5.35 11.71
CA LYS A 39 12.48 -5.00 10.67
C LYS A 39 12.53 -3.49 10.41
N GLY A 40 12.34 -2.71 11.47
CA GLY A 40 12.02 -1.29 11.41
C GLY A 40 10.52 -1.04 11.40
N ASP A 41 10.15 0.24 11.45
CA ASP A 41 8.77 0.67 11.51
C ASP A 41 8.09 0.36 10.19
N SER A 42 6.87 -0.18 10.24
CA SER A 42 6.10 -0.54 9.05
C SER A 42 4.71 0.07 9.13
N ALA A 43 4.17 0.46 7.99
CA ALA A 43 2.76 0.79 7.81
C ALA A 43 2.08 -0.36 7.05
N ILE A 44 0.90 -0.74 7.52
CA ILE A 44 0.17 -1.91 7.01
C ILE A 44 -1.27 -1.48 6.73
N GLY A 45 -1.74 -1.71 5.51
CA GLY A 45 -3.15 -1.71 5.13
C GLY A 45 -3.62 -3.14 4.87
N GLU A 46 -4.56 -3.63 5.66
CA GLU A 46 -5.24 -4.91 5.47
C GLU A 46 -6.41 -4.72 4.51
N LEU A 47 -6.37 -5.40 3.37
CA LEU A 47 -7.29 -5.22 2.26
C LEU A 47 -8.10 -6.49 2.02
N LYS A 48 -9.42 -6.39 1.99
CA LYS A 48 -10.32 -7.49 1.61
C LYS A 48 -10.75 -7.36 0.16
N VAL A 49 -10.56 -8.41 -0.62
CA VAL A 49 -11.02 -8.45 -2.02
C VAL A 49 -12.54 -8.55 -2.06
N ARG A 50 -13.21 -7.55 -2.65
CA ARG A 50 -14.67 -7.51 -2.85
C ARG A 50 -15.06 -7.96 -4.25
N GLU A 51 -14.32 -7.49 -5.25
CA GLU A 51 -14.45 -7.90 -6.64
C GLU A 51 -13.06 -8.19 -7.20
N SER A 52 -13.00 -9.12 -8.15
CA SER A 52 -11.75 -9.57 -8.76
C SER A 52 -12.01 -10.07 -10.17
N GLU A 53 -11.31 -9.52 -11.15
CA GLU A 53 -11.38 -9.92 -12.54
C GLU A 53 -9.97 -10.12 -13.12
N PRO A 54 -9.76 -11.15 -13.96
CA PRO A 54 -8.49 -11.33 -14.65
C PRO A 54 -8.27 -10.20 -15.67
N LEU A 55 -7.02 -9.76 -15.79
CA LEU A 55 -6.60 -8.92 -16.92
C LEU A 55 -6.17 -9.82 -18.10
N PRO A 56 -6.23 -9.34 -19.36
CA PRO A 56 -5.83 -10.14 -20.51
C PRO A 56 -4.39 -10.67 -20.40
N GLY A 57 -4.21 -11.97 -20.67
CA GLY A 57 -2.89 -12.59 -20.79
C GLY A 57 -2.14 -12.86 -19.48
N GLY A 58 -2.82 -12.91 -18.33
CA GLY A 58 -2.17 -13.29 -17.08
C GLY A 58 -2.90 -14.36 -16.27
N GLU A 59 -2.33 -14.64 -15.11
CA GLU A 59 -2.78 -15.70 -14.21
C GLU A 59 -4.11 -15.37 -13.51
N ALA A 60 -4.64 -16.34 -12.76
CA ALA A 60 -5.83 -16.15 -11.95
C ALA A 60 -5.60 -15.07 -10.87
N PRO A 61 -6.50 -14.08 -10.75
CA PRO A 61 -6.39 -13.03 -9.75
C PRO A 61 -6.66 -13.59 -8.33
N SER A 62 -6.41 -12.77 -7.30
CA SER A 62 -6.77 -13.13 -5.92
C SER A 62 -8.28 -13.38 -5.78
N ARG A 63 -8.66 -14.31 -4.89
CA ARG A 63 -10.07 -14.72 -4.76
C ARG A 63 -10.89 -13.64 -4.06
N VAL A 64 -12.18 -13.54 -4.39
CA VAL A 64 -13.11 -12.73 -3.59
C VAL A 64 -13.11 -13.23 -2.15
N SER A 65 -13.14 -12.31 -1.20
CA SER A 65 -12.95 -12.52 0.25
C SER A 65 -11.54 -12.90 0.70
N GLU A 66 -10.55 -12.99 -0.19
CA GLU A 66 -9.14 -13.09 0.21
C GLU A 66 -8.72 -11.78 0.91
N THR A 67 -7.95 -11.91 1.99
CA THR A 67 -7.32 -10.78 2.68
C THR A 67 -5.87 -10.66 2.23
N VAL A 68 -5.46 -9.45 1.88
CA VAL A 68 -4.12 -9.12 1.38
C VAL A 68 -3.55 -7.95 2.19
N ASP A 69 -2.33 -8.10 2.69
CA ASP A 69 -1.63 -7.04 3.40
C ASP A 69 -0.79 -6.18 2.44
N TYR A 70 -1.07 -4.89 2.39
CA TYR A 70 -0.19 -3.88 1.82
C TYR A 70 0.78 -3.36 2.89
N VAL A 71 2.05 -3.75 2.79
CA VAL A 71 3.07 -3.46 3.80
C VAL A 71 4.15 -2.55 3.21
N GLU A 72 4.39 -1.41 3.85
CA GLU A 72 5.50 -0.51 3.53
C GLU A 72 6.46 -0.36 4.71
N ASN A 73 7.76 -0.49 4.44
CA ASN A 73 8.81 -0.25 5.42
C ASN A 73 9.11 1.24 5.51
N LEU A 74 8.87 1.84 6.66
CA LEU A 74 9.06 3.26 6.94
C LEU A 74 10.49 3.60 7.37
N SER A 75 11.27 2.61 7.80
CA SER A 75 12.66 2.79 8.20
C SER A 75 13.64 2.78 7.03
N ASP A 76 13.26 2.22 5.88
CA ASP A 76 14.09 2.22 4.67
C ASP A 76 13.80 3.45 3.80
N GLN A 77 14.43 4.57 4.14
CA GLN A 77 14.26 5.84 3.40
C GLN A 77 14.68 5.73 1.93
N LYS A 78 15.68 4.89 1.61
CA LYS A 78 16.13 4.65 0.22
C LYS A 78 15.04 3.98 -0.62
N LYS A 79 14.22 3.15 0.03
CA LYS A 79 13.08 2.52 -0.61
C LYS A 79 11.84 3.41 -0.60
N GLY A 80 11.79 4.57 0.06
CA GLY A 80 10.65 5.49 -0.03
C GLY A 80 9.30 4.92 0.46
N GLY A 81 9.31 3.99 1.43
CA GLY A 81 8.07 3.34 1.89
C GLY A 81 7.07 4.29 2.55
N GLY A 82 7.55 5.31 3.28
CA GLY A 82 6.69 6.38 3.81
C GLY A 82 5.94 7.12 2.71
N GLY A 83 6.61 7.43 1.60
CA GLY A 83 6.02 8.11 0.45
C GLY A 83 4.98 7.26 -0.29
N ARG A 84 5.25 5.97 -0.45
CA ARG A 84 4.28 5.04 -1.05
C ARG A 84 3.05 4.81 -0.18
N PHE A 85 3.23 4.74 1.14
CA PHE A 85 2.09 4.63 2.05
C PHE A 85 1.30 5.95 2.11
N LYS A 86 1.97 7.10 2.01
CA LYS A 86 1.31 8.41 1.85
C LYS A 86 0.43 8.44 0.60
N SER A 87 0.97 8.08 -0.57
CA SER A 87 0.21 8.03 -1.83
C SER A 87 -1.00 7.10 -1.73
N PHE A 88 -0.85 5.96 -1.05
CA PHE A 88 -1.95 5.05 -0.78
C PHE A 88 -3.07 5.75 0.00
N LEU A 89 -2.77 6.39 1.13
CA LEU A 89 -3.76 7.10 1.92
C LEU A 89 -4.42 8.28 1.18
N MET A 90 -3.63 9.05 0.41
CA MET A 90 -4.15 10.13 -0.46
C MET A 90 -5.18 9.59 -1.46
N THR A 91 -4.89 8.44 -2.07
CA THR A 91 -5.78 7.76 -3.02
C THR A 91 -7.08 7.33 -2.35
N LEU A 92 -7.05 6.88 -1.08
CA LEU A 92 -8.24 6.42 -0.36
C LEU A 92 -9.30 7.52 -0.19
N VAL A 93 -8.87 8.77 -0.04
CA VAL A 93 -9.75 9.90 0.27
C VAL A 93 -9.80 10.96 -0.82
N GLY A 94 -9.10 10.75 -1.93
CA GLY A 94 -9.02 11.72 -3.04
C GLY A 94 -8.43 13.06 -2.63
N ALA A 95 -7.33 13.04 -1.87
CA ALA A 95 -6.73 14.24 -1.27
C ALA A 95 -5.33 14.54 -1.83
N ASP A 96 -4.91 15.80 -1.69
CA ASP A 96 -3.60 16.28 -2.13
C ASP A 96 -2.49 16.00 -1.11
N GLU A 97 -1.24 15.99 -1.57
CA GLU A 97 -0.08 15.69 -0.72
C GLU A 97 0.08 16.69 0.43
N LEU A 98 -0.29 17.96 0.23
CA LEU A 98 -0.20 19.01 1.24
C LEU A 98 -1.13 18.73 2.43
N GLU A 99 -2.28 18.09 2.20
CA GLU A 99 -3.21 17.68 3.26
C GLU A 99 -2.61 16.57 4.15
N PHE A 100 -1.60 15.88 3.65
CA PHE A 100 -0.90 14.77 4.31
C PHE A 100 0.47 15.17 4.88
N ALA A 101 0.88 16.42 4.74
CA ALA A 101 2.16 16.93 5.27
C ALA A 101 2.16 17.08 6.81
N ASN A 102 0.99 17.03 7.45
CA ASN A 102 0.83 17.11 8.89
C ASN A 102 0.53 15.72 9.50
N PRO A 103 1.36 15.19 10.41
CA PRO A 103 1.09 13.91 11.08
C PRO A 103 -0.27 13.85 11.80
N ALA A 104 -0.79 14.98 12.28
CA ALA A 104 -2.10 15.03 12.92
C ALA A 104 -3.24 14.69 11.94
N ALA A 105 -3.11 15.09 10.66
CA ALA A 105 -4.08 14.77 9.61
C ALA A 105 -4.11 13.26 9.29
N LEU A 106 -3.00 12.55 9.53
CA LEU A 106 -2.90 11.12 9.33
C LEU A 106 -3.58 10.32 10.44
N LYS A 107 -3.66 10.85 11.67
CA LYS A 107 -4.12 10.10 12.84
C LYS A 107 -5.49 9.46 12.66
N LYS A 108 -6.40 10.11 11.92
CA LYS A 108 -7.75 9.60 11.62
C LYS A 108 -7.76 8.25 10.91
N PHE A 109 -6.69 7.93 10.17
CA PHE A 109 -6.56 6.65 9.46
C PHE A 109 -6.06 5.52 10.36
N PHE A 110 -5.53 5.82 11.55
CA PHE A 110 -4.88 4.84 12.44
C PHE A 110 -5.63 4.69 13.77
N ASP A 111 -6.85 5.23 13.89
CA ASP A 111 -7.69 5.13 15.10
C ASP A 111 -8.26 3.71 15.27
N GLU A 112 -8.62 3.32 16.49
CA GLU A 112 -9.21 2.01 16.79
C GLU A 112 -10.63 1.87 16.18
N ARG A 113 -11.31 2.99 15.90
CA ARG A 113 -12.64 3.04 15.27
C ARG A 113 -12.61 3.03 13.73
N GLN A 114 -11.65 2.37 13.11
CA GLN A 114 -11.65 2.17 11.66
C GLN A 114 -12.76 1.23 11.17
N ALA A 115 -13.28 0.39 12.07
CA ALA A 115 -14.34 -0.56 11.78
C ALA A 115 -15.65 0.13 11.37
N GLY A 116 -16.12 -0.14 10.15
CA GLY A 116 -17.39 0.36 9.61
C GLY A 116 -17.27 1.45 8.54
N THR A 117 -16.09 2.06 8.39
CA THR A 117 -15.74 2.99 7.29
C THR A 117 -14.93 2.25 6.23
N HIS A 118 -15.54 1.27 5.56
CA HIS A 118 -14.86 0.54 4.49
C HIS A 118 -14.66 1.45 3.28
N LEU A 119 -13.46 2.03 3.15
CA LEU A 119 -13.08 2.74 1.94
C LEU A 119 -12.79 1.71 0.85
N LEU A 120 -13.45 1.90 -0.30
CA LEU A 120 -13.31 1.04 -1.45
C LEU A 120 -12.27 1.62 -2.40
N ILE A 121 -11.31 0.79 -2.80
CA ILE A 121 -10.29 1.12 -3.78
C ILE A 121 -10.57 0.32 -5.03
N ARG A 122 -10.74 1.01 -6.16
CA ARG A 122 -10.70 0.39 -7.47
C ARG A 122 -9.28 0.49 -8.01
N CYS A 123 -8.68 -0.64 -8.37
CA CYS A 123 -7.33 -0.64 -8.94
C CYS A 123 -7.13 -1.73 -9.98
N GLU A 124 -6.16 -1.50 -10.86
CA GLU A 124 -5.64 -2.49 -11.78
C GLU A 124 -4.19 -2.81 -11.39
N VAL A 125 -3.88 -4.09 -11.24
CA VAL A 125 -2.54 -4.55 -10.90
C VAL A 125 -1.93 -5.24 -12.10
N TYR A 126 -0.81 -4.70 -12.56
CA TYR A 126 -0.04 -5.19 -13.70
C TYR A 126 1.08 -6.14 -13.23
N PRO A 127 1.56 -7.06 -14.08
CA PRO A 127 2.61 -7.97 -13.68
C PRO A 127 3.88 -7.15 -13.42
N LYS A 128 4.56 -7.47 -12.33
CA LYS A 128 5.89 -6.91 -12.08
C LYS A 128 6.80 -7.40 -13.19
N GLN A 129 7.19 -6.52 -14.11
CA GLN A 129 8.24 -6.83 -15.07
C GLN A 129 9.53 -7.04 -14.29
N LEU A 130 9.93 -8.30 -14.13
CA LEU A 130 11.26 -8.61 -13.66
C LEU A 130 12.23 -8.32 -14.80
N PRO A 131 13.34 -7.60 -14.55
CA PRO A 131 14.38 -7.48 -15.56
C PRO A 131 14.78 -8.89 -15.99
N ARG A 132 14.81 -9.15 -17.31
CA ARG A 132 15.33 -10.42 -17.82
C ARG A 132 16.72 -10.59 -17.23
N ARG A 133 16.92 -11.70 -16.53
CA ARG A 133 18.23 -12.04 -15.97
C ARG A 133 19.17 -12.21 -17.17
N THR A 134 19.99 -11.20 -17.45
CA THR A 134 21.05 -11.32 -18.44
C THR A 134 22.04 -12.33 -17.89
N VAL A 135 21.94 -13.56 -18.35
CA VAL A 135 22.97 -14.56 -18.10
C VAL A 135 24.17 -14.09 -18.91
N SER A 136 25.11 -13.40 -18.28
CA SER A 136 26.41 -13.16 -18.89
C SER A 136 27.03 -14.54 -19.14
N PRO A 137 27.37 -14.90 -20.39
CA PRO A 137 28.13 -16.12 -20.64
C PRO A 137 29.45 -15.97 -19.87
N GLY A 138 29.74 -16.96 -19.03
CA GLY A 138 30.96 -16.98 -18.22
C GLY A 138 32.20 -16.80 -19.11
N ARG A 139 33.16 -16.01 -18.61
CA ARG A 139 34.57 -16.14 -18.97
C ARG A 139 35.28 -16.93 -17.90
#